data_AF-X0SZC6-F1
#
_entry.id   AF-X0SZC6-F1
#
_cell.length_a   1.000
_cell.length_b   1.000
_cell.length_c   1.000
_cell.angle_alpha   90.00
_cell.angle_beta   90.00
_cell.angle_gamma   90.00
#
_symmetry.space_group_name_H-M   'P 1'
#
loop_
_entity.id
_entity.type
_entity.pdbx_description
1 polymer ?
#
loop_
_entity_poly.entity_id
_entity_poly.type
_entity_poly.pdbx_seq_one_letter_code
_entity_poly.pdbx_strand_id
1 'polypeptide(L)'
;MLLTGNKDVDFLILDKLEDSDLIKMCNINKEAMQLCNNNQHFWLNRIMSKFPYLGLKILTKYKGDRSWSQYYIKDLRKLNNANSNNIEQLFNASEKGRLDHVIIAMNKGADIHAQDDFAVKIASENGHLDIVKYLVSQGANIHADNDFSVILASQYGHLDTVKYLVSQDANIHTWDDFAVIWASENGHTDVVDYLVSLGAPRP
;
A
#
# COMPACT_ATOMS: atom_id res chain seq x y z
N MET A 1 -14.55 -1.42 -32.82
CA MET A 1 -15.61 -2.38 -32.47
C MET A 1 -16.79 -1.57 -31.98
N LEU A 2 -17.91 -1.57 -32.73
CA LEU A 2 -19.09 -0.77 -32.40
C LEU A 2 -19.89 -1.52 -31.34
N LEU A 3 -20.17 -0.85 -30.22
CA LEU A 3 -21.15 -1.30 -29.24
C LEU A 3 -22.50 -1.40 -29.95
N THR A 4 -23.14 -2.55 -29.84
CA THR A 4 -24.40 -2.93 -30.48
C THR A 4 -25.60 -2.16 -29.93
N GLY A 5 -25.43 -1.44 -28.80
CA GLY A 5 -26.50 -0.72 -28.11
C GLY A 5 -27.37 -1.65 -27.25
N ASN A 6 -27.16 -2.96 -27.36
CA ASN A 6 -27.71 -3.96 -26.46
C ASN A 6 -26.69 -4.21 -25.34
N LYS A 7 -27.03 -3.78 -24.12
CA LYS A 7 -26.16 -3.88 -22.95
C LYS A 7 -25.65 -5.31 -22.73
N ASP A 8 -26.50 -6.32 -22.85
CA ASP A 8 -26.14 -7.72 -22.59
C ASP A 8 -25.17 -8.29 -23.63
N VAL A 9 -25.37 -7.93 -24.90
CA VAL A 9 -24.48 -8.33 -26.01
C VAL A 9 -23.14 -7.59 -25.92
N ASP A 10 -23.19 -6.29 -25.61
CA ASP A 10 -22.01 -5.47 -25.41
C ASP A 10 -21.16 -5.98 -24.24
N PHE A 11 -21.78 -6.51 -23.17
CA PHE A 11 -21.07 -7.10 -22.04
C PHE A 11 -20.29 -8.37 -22.39
N LEU A 12 -20.86 -9.27 -23.19
CA LEU A 12 -20.18 -10.48 -23.66
C LEU A 12 -18.99 -10.17 -24.57
N ILE A 13 -19.09 -9.08 -25.32
CA ILE A 13 -18.02 -8.60 -26.19
C ILE A 13 -16.86 -8.03 -25.34
N LEU A 14 -17.16 -7.25 -24.29
CA LEU A 14 -16.15 -6.67 -23.40
C LEU A 14 -15.30 -7.72 -22.67
N ASP A 15 -15.91 -8.83 -22.28
CA ASP A 15 -15.23 -9.89 -21.54
C ASP A 15 -14.15 -10.60 -22.35
N LYS A 16 -14.31 -10.63 -23.67
CA LYS A 16 -13.36 -11.25 -24.60
C LYS A 16 -12.22 -10.33 -25.04
N LEU A 17 -12.27 -9.03 -24.70
CA LEU A 17 -11.22 -8.10 -25.09
C LEU A 17 -9.98 -8.24 -24.19
N GLU A 18 -8.81 -8.08 -24.80
CA GLU A 18 -7.57 -7.83 -24.06
C GLU A 18 -7.58 -6.44 -23.42
N ASP A 19 -6.78 -6.25 -22.35
CA ASP A 19 -6.78 -4.98 -21.61
C ASP A 19 -6.38 -3.78 -22.46
N SER A 20 -5.54 -4.00 -23.49
CA SER A 20 -5.10 -3.00 -24.44
C SER A 20 -6.27 -2.41 -25.22
N ASP A 21 -7.11 -3.27 -25.79
CA ASP A 21 -8.24 -2.87 -26.65
C ASP A 21 -9.45 -2.42 -25.85
N LEU A 22 -9.71 -3.03 -24.69
CA LEU A 22 -10.73 -2.57 -23.74
C LEU A 22 -10.47 -1.12 -23.31
N ILE A 23 -9.21 -0.75 -23.09
CA ILE A 23 -8.84 0.60 -22.68
C ILE A 23 -8.89 1.60 -23.83
N LYS A 24 -8.42 1.21 -25.02
CA LYS A 24 -8.63 2.04 -26.21
C LYS A 24 -10.12 2.37 -26.34
N MET A 25 -10.98 1.35 -26.22
CA MET A 25 -12.43 1.50 -26.28
C MET A 25 -12.98 2.45 -25.21
N CYS A 26 -12.64 2.25 -23.93
CA CYS A 26 -13.12 3.14 -22.86
C CYS A 26 -12.62 4.59 -23.00
N ASN A 27 -11.53 4.82 -23.72
CA ASN A 27 -10.95 6.15 -23.94
C ASN A 27 -11.37 6.78 -25.29
N ILE A 28 -12.22 6.13 -26.11
CA ILE A 28 -12.63 6.64 -27.42
C ILE A 28 -13.38 7.97 -27.28
N ASN A 29 -14.41 8.00 -26.44
CA ASN A 29 -15.25 9.18 -26.23
C ASN A 29 -15.93 9.11 -24.84
N LYS A 30 -16.66 10.19 -24.49
CA LYS A 30 -17.36 10.29 -23.20
C LYS A 30 -18.41 9.21 -23.00
N GLU A 31 -19.14 8.83 -24.04
CA GLU A 31 -20.20 7.81 -23.97
C GLU A 31 -19.64 6.41 -23.68
N ALA A 32 -18.55 6.02 -24.37
CA ALA A 32 -17.86 4.76 -24.13
C ALA A 32 -17.27 4.71 -22.72
N MET A 33 -16.67 5.81 -22.26
CA MET A 33 -16.18 5.92 -20.88
C MET A 33 -17.33 5.76 -19.88
N GLN A 34 -18.49 6.37 -20.14
CA GLN A 34 -19.66 6.26 -19.29
C GLN A 34 -20.21 4.83 -19.26
N LEU A 35 -20.22 4.12 -20.39
CA LEU A 35 -20.59 2.71 -20.46
C LEU A 35 -19.63 1.83 -19.65
N CYS A 36 -18.31 2.06 -19.76
CA CYS A 36 -17.32 1.38 -18.94
C CYS A 36 -17.52 1.68 -17.44
N ASN A 37 -17.80 2.93 -17.08
CA ASN A 37 -18.05 3.34 -15.70
C ASN A 37 -19.34 2.74 -15.14
N ASN A 38 -20.36 2.52 -15.95
CA ASN A 38 -21.63 1.96 -15.46
C ASN A 38 -21.55 0.45 -15.21
N ASN A 39 -20.56 -0.24 -15.78
CA ASN A 39 -20.42 -1.69 -15.64
C ASN A 39 -19.52 -2.11 -14.47
N GLN A 40 -19.94 -1.77 -13.25
CA GLN A 40 -19.14 -1.99 -12.04
C GLN A 40 -18.86 -3.48 -11.76
N HIS A 41 -19.82 -4.37 -12.01
CA HIS A 41 -19.66 -5.81 -11.74
C HIS A 41 -18.61 -6.45 -12.65
N PHE A 42 -18.65 -6.15 -13.95
CA PHE A 42 -17.64 -6.58 -14.90
C PHE A 42 -16.22 -6.19 -14.48
N TRP A 43 -16.02 -4.90 -14.19
CA TRP A 43 -14.70 -4.41 -13.81
C TRP A 43 -14.21 -4.97 -12.49
N LEU A 44 -15.10 -5.14 -11.52
CA LEU A 44 -14.73 -5.78 -10.26
C LEU A 44 -14.30 -7.23 -10.48
N ASN A 45 -15.07 -8.03 -11.23
CA ASN A 45 -14.72 -9.42 -11.52
C ASN A 45 -13.38 -9.51 -12.25
N ARG A 46 -13.14 -8.63 -13.22
CA ARG A 46 -11.88 -8.55 -13.96
C ARG A 46 -10.69 -8.21 -13.05
N ILE A 47 -10.86 -7.25 -12.14
CA ILE A 47 -9.83 -6.89 -11.14
C ILE A 47 -9.56 -8.08 -10.23
N MET A 48 -10.61 -8.71 -9.69
CA MET A 48 -10.48 -9.87 -8.79
C MET A 48 -9.81 -11.06 -9.47
N SER A 49 -10.03 -11.26 -10.77
CA SER A 49 -9.34 -12.30 -11.54
C SER A 49 -7.85 -12.00 -11.75
N LYS A 50 -7.47 -10.74 -11.98
CA LYS A 50 -6.08 -10.34 -12.23
C LYS A 50 -5.26 -10.11 -10.97
N PHE A 51 -5.92 -9.67 -9.90
CA PHE A 51 -5.30 -9.36 -8.61
C PHE A 51 -6.02 -10.11 -7.48
N PRO A 52 -6.05 -11.46 -7.52
CA PRO A 52 -6.82 -12.26 -6.57
C PRO A 52 -6.36 -12.07 -5.11
N TYR A 53 -5.12 -11.64 -4.91
CA TYR A 53 -4.50 -11.41 -3.61
C TYR A 53 -4.89 -10.09 -2.92
N LEU A 54 -5.52 -9.13 -3.62
CA LEU A 54 -5.92 -7.87 -2.98
C LEU A 54 -7.19 -8.02 -2.13
N GLY A 55 -8.14 -8.86 -2.59
CA GLY A 55 -9.43 -9.02 -1.93
C GLY A 55 -10.31 -7.75 -1.97
N LEU A 56 -11.61 -7.91 -1.75
CA LEU A 56 -12.57 -6.81 -1.92
C LEU A 56 -12.33 -5.64 -0.96
N LYS A 57 -11.97 -5.92 0.30
CA LYS A 57 -11.78 -4.91 1.35
C LYS A 57 -10.67 -3.91 1.01
N ILE A 58 -9.52 -4.40 0.54
CA ILE A 58 -8.38 -3.54 0.16
C ILE A 58 -8.75 -2.73 -1.09
N LEU A 59 -9.32 -3.41 -2.09
CA LEU A 59 -9.74 -2.79 -3.34
C LEU A 59 -10.72 -1.64 -3.10
N THR A 60 -11.74 -1.83 -2.25
CA THR A 60 -12.71 -0.76 -1.94
C THR A 60 -12.08 0.39 -1.15
N LYS A 61 -11.14 0.09 -0.23
CA LYS A 61 -10.43 1.12 0.55
C LYS A 61 -9.62 2.06 -0.36
N TYR A 62 -8.86 1.51 -1.31
CA TYR A 62 -7.91 2.29 -2.11
C TYR A 62 -8.45 2.78 -3.46
N LYS A 63 -9.55 2.19 -3.94
CA LYS A 63 -10.30 2.74 -5.08
C LYS A 63 -10.76 4.18 -4.83
N GLY A 64 -11.21 4.49 -3.61
CA GLY A 64 -11.82 5.79 -3.28
C GLY A 64 -13.08 6.03 -4.11
N ASP A 65 -13.30 7.28 -4.54
CA ASP A 65 -14.50 7.68 -5.30
C ASP A 65 -14.50 7.26 -6.78
N ARG A 66 -13.42 6.62 -7.24
CA ARG A 66 -13.25 6.22 -8.64
C ARG A 66 -14.19 5.06 -9.01
N SER A 67 -14.68 5.01 -10.25
CA SER A 67 -15.32 3.79 -10.79
C SER A 67 -14.31 2.63 -10.87
N TRP A 68 -14.78 1.37 -10.95
CA TRP A 68 -13.87 0.22 -10.99
C TRP A 68 -13.01 0.24 -12.26
N SER A 69 -13.60 0.68 -13.38
CA SER A 69 -12.87 0.98 -14.62
C SER A 69 -11.78 2.02 -14.38
N GLN A 70 -12.10 3.17 -13.79
CA GLN A 70 -11.11 4.22 -13.57
C GLN A 70 -9.96 3.75 -12.70
N TYR A 71 -10.25 3.08 -11.59
CA TYR A 71 -9.24 2.56 -10.68
C TYR A 71 -8.34 1.51 -11.36
N TYR A 72 -8.92 0.57 -12.11
CA TYR A 72 -8.13 -0.41 -12.85
C TYR A 72 -7.27 0.24 -13.95
N ILE A 73 -7.87 1.09 -14.79
CA ILE A 73 -7.22 1.67 -15.97
C ILE A 73 -6.14 2.67 -15.56
N LYS A 74 -6.41 3.52 -14.56
CA LYS A 74 -5.53 4.61 -14.17
C LYS A 74 -4.48 4.20 -13.16
N ASP A 75 -4.73 3.19 -12.33
CA ASP A 75 -3.84 2.78 -11.24
C ASP A 75 -3.33 1.35 -11.45
N LEU A 76 -4.17 0.33 -11.18
CA LEU A 76 -3.72 -1.06 -11.05
C LEU A 76 -2.98 -1.57 -12.30
N ARG A 77 -3.55 -1.34 -13.49
CA ARG A 77 -2.91 -1.75 -14.75
C ARG A 77 -1.58 -1.03 -14.98
N LYS A 78 -1.51 0.28 -14.71
CA LYS A 78 -0.29 1.05 -14.95
C LYS A 78 0.85 0.56 -14.09
N LEU A 79 0.60 0.29 -12.81
CA LEU A 79 1.60 -0.29 -11.92
C LEU A 79 2.02 -1.69 -12.33
N ASN A 80 1.05 -2.53 -12.67
CA ASN A 80 1.33 -3.90 -13.09
C ASN A 80 2.25 -3.95 -14.32
N ASN A 81 2.07 -3.02 -15.26
CA ASN A 81 2.81 -2.98 -16.53
C ASN A 81 4.00 -2.00 -16.51
N ALA A 82 4.30 -1.35 -15.38
CA ALA A 82 5.42 -0.42 -15.30
C ALA A 82 6.76 -1.18 -15.36
N ASN A 83 7.68 -0.69 -16.20
CA ASN A 83 9.05 -1.20 -16.35
C ASN A 83 9.98 -0.77 -15.19
N SER A 84 9.49 -0.03 -14.20
CA SER A 84 10.31 0.38 -13.05
C SER A 84 10.63 -0.81 -12.14
N ASN A 85 11.74 -0.68 -11.41
CA ASN A 85 12.20 -1.71 -10.48
C ASN A 85 11.12 -2.00 -9.42
N ASN A 86 10.82 -3.28 -9.18
CA ASN A 86 9.81 -3.69 -8.20
C ASN A 86 10.16 -3.20 -6.78
N ILE A 87 11.46 -3.08 -6.45
CA ILE A 87 11.92 -2.52 -5.16
C ILE A 87 11.54 -1.04 -5.05
N GLU A 88 11.74 -0.26 -6.11
CA GLU A 88 11.34 1.16 -6.14
C GLU A 88 9.81 1.30 -6.03
N GLN A 89 9.05 0.40 -6.66
CA GLN A 89 7.59 0.36 -6.52
C GLN A 89 7.18 0.06 -5.08
N LEU A 90 7.85 -0.89 -4.42
CA LEU A 90 7.62 -1.24 -3.02
C LEU A 90 7.89 -0.05 -2.10
N PHE A 91 9.03 0.64 -2.26
CA PHE A 91 9.41 1.78 -1.43
C PHE A 91 8.45 2.95 -1.60
N ASN A 92 8.17 3.35 -2.85
CA ASN A 92 7.23 4.43 -3.14
C ASN A 92 5.82 4.11 -2.62
N ALA A 93 5.36 2.87 -2.75
CA ALA A 93 4.05 2.48 -2.23
C ALA A 93 4.00 2.50 -0.69
N SER A 94 5.09 2.09 -0.05
CA SER A 94 5.24 2.09 1.41
C SER A 94 5.26 3.50 1.97
N GLU A 95 6.02 4.41 1.36
CA GLU A 95 6.05 5.84 1.70
C GLU A 95 4.67 6.50 1.52
N LYS A 96 3.97 6.20 0.42
CA LYS A 96 2.67 6.82 0.09
C LYS A 96 1.46 6.18 0.78
N GLY A 97 1.64 5.17 1.61
CA GLY A 97 0.53 4.54 2.34
C GLY A 97 -0.41 3.71 1.47
N ARG A 98 0.07 3.21 0.33
CA ARG A 98 -0.73 2.46 -0.66
C ARG A 98 -0.52 0.95 -0.52
N LEU A 99 -1.20 0.32 0.45
CA LEU A 99 -1.09 -1.12 0.71
C LEU A 99 -1.46 -1.97 -0.52
N ASP A 100 -2.45 -1.56 -1.32
CA ASP A 100 -2.79 -2.22 -2.58
C ASP A 100 -1.60 -2.25 -3.57
N HIS A 101 -0.81 -1.19 -3.62
CA HIS A 101 0.38 -1.11 -4.45
C HIS A 101 1.56 -1.89 -3.84
N VAL A 102 1.73 -1.87 -2.52
CA VAL A 102 2.72 -2.70 -1.80
C VAL A 102 2.50 -4.18 -2.13
N ILE A 103 1.27 -4.66 -2.02
CA ILE A 103 0.92 -6.05 -2.32
C ILE A 103 1.22 -6.40 -3.79
N ILE A 104 0.91 -5.49 -4.73
CA ILE A 104 1.24 -5.71 -6.15
C ILE A 104 2.75 -5.82 -6.35
N ALA A 105 3.55 -4.91 -5.77
CA ALA A 105 5.01 -4.94 -5.88
C ALA A 105 5.59 -6.25 -5.32
N MET A 106 5.11 -6.69 -4.15
CA MET A 106 5.49 -7.97 -3.53
C MET A 106 5.14 -9.16 -4.42
N ASN A 107 3.93 -9.18 -5.00
CA ASN A 107 3.53 -10.25 -5.93
C ASN A 107 4.33 -10.24 -7.26
N LYS A 108 4.91 -9.10 -7.65
CA LYS A 108 5.85 -9.00 -8.76
C LYS A 108 7.27 -9.44 -8.40
N GLY A 109 7.53 -9.80 -7.14
CA GLY A 109 8.83 -10.24 -6.66
C GLY A 109 9.74 -9.10 -6.23
N ALA A 110 9.20 -8.00 -5.68
CA ALA A 110 10.02 -7.04 -4.95
C ALA A 110 10.73 -7.75 -3.78
N ASP A 111 12.04 -7.50 -3.63
CA ASP A 111 12.79 -7.98 -2.48
C ASP A 111 12.42 -7.15 -1.24
N ILE A 112 11.81 -7.81 -0.25
CA ILE A 112 11.39 -7.20 1.01
C ILE A 112 12.56 -6.76 1.88
N HIS A 113 13.72 -7.40 1.74
CA HIS A 113 14.93 -7.14 2.52
C HIS A 113 15.86 -6.11 1.85
N ALA A 114 15.45 -5.53 0.73
CA ALA A 114 16.24 -4.55 0.02
C ALA A 114 16.57 -3.33 0.91
N GLN A 115 17.85 -2.92 0.90
CA GLN A 115 18.37 -1.78 1.66
C GLN A 115 18.09 -1.89 3.18
N ASP A 116 18.35 -3.07 3.74
CA ASP A 116 18.13 -3.38 5.17
C ASP A 116 16.68 -3.13 5.57
N ASP A 117 15.77 -3.84 4.87
CA ASP A 117 14.31 -3.78 5.07
C ASP A 117 13.75 -2.35 5.00
N PHE A 118 14.24 -1.54 4.05
CA PHE A 118 13.87 -0.12 3.94
C PHE A 118 12.36 0.12 3.81
N ALA A 119 11.62 -0.82 3.21
CA ALA A 119 10.16 -0.73 3.08
C ALA A 119 9.43 -0.62 4.43
N VAL A 120 9.86 -1.37 5.46
CA VAL A 120 9.23 -1.27 6.79
C VAL A 120 9.66 0.00 7.52
N LYS A 121 10.90 0.45 7.32
CA LYS A 121 11.42 1.71 7.88
C LYS A 121 10.62 2.91 7.35
N ILE A 122 10.49 3.06 6.03
CA ILE A 122 9.77 4.21 5.43
C ILE A 122 8.26 4.17 5.70
N ALA A 123 7.65 2.98 5.80
CA ALA A 123 6.26 2.85 6.22
C ALA A 123 6.07 3.25 7.69
N SER A 124 7.05 2.94 8.54
CA SER A 124 7.03 3.28 9.97
C SER A 124 7.22 4.78 10.19
N GLU A 125 8.16 5.39 9.47
CA GLU A 125 8.40 6.85 9.43
C GLU A 125 7.14 7.65 9.07
N ASN A 126 6.31 7.11 8.16
CA ASN A 126 5.09 7.78 7.70
C ASN A 126 3.81 7.29 8.41
N GLY A 127 3.94 6.40 9.41
CA GLY A 127 2.82 5.96 10.24
C GLY A 127 1.83 5.01 9.55
N HIS A 128 2.21 4.39 8.42
CA HIS A 128 1.35 3.49 7.65
C HIS A 128 1.31 2.09 8.29
N LEU A 129 0.68 2.01 9.46
CA LEU A 129 0.64 0.79 10.29
C LEU A 129 0.12 -0.45 9.55
N ASP A 130 -0.86 -0.31 8.66
CA ASP A 130 -1.38 -1.44 7.90
C ASP A 130 -0.34 -2.01 6.92
N ILE A 131 0.53 -1.17 6.38
CA ILE A 131 1.69 -1.58 5.59
C ILE A 131 2.75 -2.21 6.47
N VAL A 132 3.09 -1.61 7.61
CA VAL A 132 4.05 -2.19 8.57
C VAL A 132 3.63 -3.60 8.98
N LYS A 133 2.36 -3.79 9.37
CA LYS A 133 1.80 -5.10 9.71
C LYS A 133 1.87 -6.08 8.55
N TYR A 134 1.52 -5.64 7.35
CA TYR A 134 1.59 -6.50 6.17
C TYR A 134 3.03 -6.94 5.89
N LEU A 135 3.99 -6.01 5.83
CA LEU A 135 5.39 -6.32 5.55
C LEU A 135 5.99 -7.28 6.61
N VAL A 136 5.73 -7.05 7.90
CA VAL A 136 6.15 -7.97 8.96
C VAL A 136 5.52 -9.35 8.79
N SER A 137 4.24 -9.43 8.42
CA SER A 137 3.59 -10.72 8.12
C SER A 137 4.17 -11.44 6.91
N GLN A 138 4.84 -10.72 6.01
CA GLN A 138 5.56 -11.26 4.86
C GLN A 138 7.04 -11.56 5.17
N GLY A 139 7.48 -11.34 6.41
CA GLY A 139 8.82 -11.66 6.87
C GLY A 139 9.80 -10.49 6.91
N ALA A 140 9.36 -9.23 6.73
CA ALA A 140 10.26 -8.08 6.93
C ALA A 140 10.89 -8.11 8.33
N ASN A 141 12.20 -7.84 8.39
CA ASN A 141 12.96 -7.81 9.62
C ASN A 141 12.85 -6.42 10.27
N ILE A 142 12.07 -6.31 11.34
CA ILE A 142 11.95 -5.06 12.10
C ILE A 142 13.25 -4.68 12.83
N HIS A 143 14.13 -5.66 13.09
CA HIS A 143 15.41 -5.48 13.77
C HIS A 143 16.53 -5.02 12.84
N ALA A 144 16.24 -4.85 11.54
CA ALA A 144 17.19 -4.28 10.60
C ALA A 144 17.65 -2.90 11.07
N ASP A 145 18.93 -2.60 10.87
CA ASP A 145 19.55 -1.33 11.25
C ASP A 145 19.41 -1.00 12.77
N ASN A 146 19.48 -2.02 13.62
CA ASN A 146 19.30 -1.90 15.08
C ASN A 146 17.93 -1.32 15.46
N ASP A 147 16.85 -1.99 15.04
CA ASP A 147 15.47 -1.58 15.34
C ASP A 147 15.09 -0.17 14.86
N PHE A 148 15.76 0.37 13.85
CA PHE A 148 15.59 1.77 13.42
C PHE A 148 14.13 2.14 13.08
N SER A 149 13.30 1.17 12.70
CA SER A 149 11.86 1.37 12.46
C SER A 149 11.12 1.96 13.67
N VAL A 150 11.44 1.53 14.91
CA VAL A 150 10.76 2.06 16.11
C VAL A 150 11.21 3.48 16.41
N ILE A 151 12.48 3.79 16.14
CA ILE A 151 13.04 5.13 16.26
C ILE A 151 12.32 6.10 15.30
N LEU A 152 12.21 5.74 14.01
CA LEU A 152 11.50 6.57 13.01
C LEU A 152 10.03 6.77 13.39
N ALA A 153 9.30 5.70 13.73
CA ALA A 153 7.91 5.84 14.17
C ALA A 153 7.77 6.75 15.41
N SER A 154 8.75 6.75 16.30
CA SER A 154 8.75 7.57 17.52
C SER A 154 9.06 9.04 17.23
N GLN A 155 10.07 9.29 16.39
CA GLN A 155 10.46 10.63 15.93
C GLN A 155 9.32 11.40 15.28
N TYR A 156 8.45 10.71 14.53
CA TYR A 156 7.32 11.31 13.81
C TYR A 156 5.97 11.12 14.53
N GLY A 157 5.96 10.59 15.76
CA GLY A 157 4.78 10.58 16.61
C GLY A 157 3.72 9.54 16.26
N HIS A 158 4.11 8.45 15.59
CA HIS A 158 3.20 7.41 15.14
C HIS A 158 2.97 6.36 16.24
N LEU A 159 2.28 6.75 17.31
CA LEU A 159 2.08 5.93 18.52
C LEU A 159 1.57 4.52 18.24
N ASP A 160 0.57 4.35 17.36
CA ASP A 160 0.03 3.01 17.05
C ASP A 160 1.06 2.13 16.33
N THR A 161 1.95 2.73 15.54
CA THR A 161 3.08 2.03 14.91
C THR A 161 4.14 1.67 15.93
N VAL A 162 4.49 2.59 16.84
CA VAL A 162 5.43 2.32 17.95
C VAL A 162 4.91 1.15 18.81
N LYS A 163 3.64 1.18 19.22
CA LYS A 163 3.01 0.09 19.98
C LYS A 163 3.10 -1.25 19.26
N TYR A 164 2.83 -1.27 17.96
CA TYR A 164 2.95 -2.49 17.19
C TYR A 164 4.39 -2.99 17.12
N LEU A 165 5.36 -2.15 16.78
CA LEU A 165 6.77 -2.55 16.70
C LEU A 165 7.29 -3.07 18.05
N VAL A 166 6.97 -2.41 19.15
CA VAL A 166 7.29 -2.89 20.51
C VAL A 166 6.62 -4.23 20.80
N SER A 167 5.37 -4.44 20.37
CA SER A 167 4.69 -5.73 20.52
C SER A 167 5.30 -6.86 19.68
N GLN A 168 6.20 -6.52 18.76
CA GLN A 168 7.02 -7.46 17.99
C GLN A 168 8.45 -7.53 18.55
N ASP A 169 8.67 -7.09 19.79
CA ASP A 169 9.95 -7.12 20.50
C ASP A 169 11.04 -6.16 19.97
N ALA A 170 10.66 -5.08 19.27
CA ALA A 170 11.62 -4.03 18.90
C ALA A 170 12.26 -3.39 20.15
N ASN A 171 13.60 -3.26 20.16
CA ASN A 171 14.32 -2.68 21.28
C ASN A 171 14.20 -1.14 21.29
N ILE A 172 13.55 -0.60 22.32
CA ILE A 172 13.36 0.85 22.47
C ILE A 172 14.59 1.60 23.02
N HIS A 173 15.60 0.87 23.48
CA HIS A 173 16.84 1.40 24.06
C HIS A 173 18.00 1.49 23.05
N THR A 174 17.74 1.20 21.78
CA THR A 174 18.78 1.28 20.74
C THR A 174 19.28 2.70 20.57
N TRP A 175 20.59 2.81 20.36
CA TRP A 175 21.29 4.07 20.16
C TRP A 175 21.06 5.03 21.33
N ASP A 176 21.29 4.58 22.57
CA ASP A 176 21.16 5.41 23.77
C ASP A 176 19.77 6.08 23.89
N ASP A 177 18.71 5.27 23.81
CA ASP A 177 17.31 5.71 24.01
C ASP A 177 16.79 6.71 22.97
N PHE A 178 17.32 6.70 21.74
CA PHE A 178 16.93 7.63 20.67
C PHE A 178 15.42 7.66 20.37
N ALA A 179 14.72 6.53 20.53
CA ALA A 179 13.27 6.49 20.33
C ALA A 179 12.53 7.50 21.23
N VAL A 180 12.84 7.54 22.53
CA VAL A 180 12.20 8.48 23.47
C VAL A 180 12.79 9.89 23.35
N ILE A 181 14.09 10.02 23.05
CA ILE A 181 14.74 11.33 22.84
C ILE A 181 14.12 12.05 21.65
N TRP A 182 14.04 11.41 20.48
CA TRP A 182 13.48 12.05 19.29
C TRP A 182 11.98 12.27 19.38
N ALA A 183 11.22 11.37 20.02
CA ALA A 183 9.82 11.64 20.32
C ALA A 183 9.65 12.90 21.19
N SER A 184 10.52 13.09 22.19
CA SER A 184 10.51 14.27 23.06
C SER A 184 10.92 15.55 22.33
N GLU A 185 12.02 15.52 21.57
CA GLU A 185 12.50 16.67 20.79
C GLU A 185 11.48 17.17 19.76
N ASN A 186 10.66 16.27 19.22
CA ASN A 186 9.59 16.60 18.27
C ASN A 186 8.22 16.82 18.94
N GLY A 187 8.13 16.74 20.28
CA GLY A 187 6.93 17.07 21.05
C GLY A 187 5.84 16.00 21.05
N HIS A 188 6.15 14.76 20.70
CA HIS A 188 5.23 13.61 20.66
C HIS A 188 5.01 13.01 22.06
N THR A 189 4.35 13.78 22.92
CA THR A 189 4.15 13.44 24.35
C THR A 189 3.48 12.09 24.59
N ASP A 190 2.57 11.67 23.72
CA ASP A 190 1.87 10.39 23.81
C ASP A 190 2.78 9.19 23.53
N VAL A 191 3.73 9.33 22.60
CA VAL A 191 4.82 8.38 22.36
C VAL A 191 5.79 8.36 23.55
N VAL A 192 6.19 9.52 24.05
CA VAL A 192 7.08 9.63 25.22
C VAL A 192 6.47 8.94 26.43
N ASP A 193 5.21 9.23 26.75
CA ASP A 193 4.51 8.62 27.88
C ASP A 193 4.44 7.09 27.74
N TYR A 194 4.18 6.59 26.52
CA TYR A 194 4.19 5.16 26.25
C TYR A 194 5.57 4.54 26.44
N LEU A 195 6.63 5.12 25.88
CA LEU A 195 8.00 4.59 26.00
C LEU A 195 8.51 4.65 27.46
N VAL A 196 8.24 5.73 28.18
CA VAL A 196 8.58 5.86 29.61
C VAL A 196 7.82 4.82 30.44
N SER A 197 6.57 4.52 30.10
CA SER A 197 5.80 3.46 30.77
C SER A 197 6.42 2.05 30.60
N LEU A 198 7.26 1.88 29.57
CA LEU A 198 8.01 0.66 29.29
C LEU A 198 9.43 0.67 29.87
N GLY A 199 9.82 1.73 30.58
CA GLY A 199 11.12 1.84 31.24
C GLY A 199 12.15 2.69 30.50
N ALA A 200 11.80 3.36 29.39
CA ALA A 200 12.67 4.38 28.81
C ALA A 200 12.90 5.53 29.82
N PRO A 201 14.09 6.16 29.84
CA PRO A 201 14.33 7.29 30.73
C PRO A 201 13.37 8.42 30.39
N ARG A 202 13.00 9.20 31.41
CA ARG A 202 12.22 10.42 31.19
C ARG A 202 13.16 11.48 30.59
N PRO A 203 12.94 11.92 29.34
CA PRO A 203 13.79 12.89 28.66
C PRO A 203 13.57 14.31 29.20
#